data_AF-A0A7W6P3Z3-F1
#
_entry.id   AF-A0A7W6P3Z3-F1
#
_cell.length_a   1.000
_cell.length_b   1.000
_cell.length_c   1.000
_cell.angle_alpha   90.00
_cell.angle_beta   90.00
_cell.angle_gamma   90.00
#
_symmetry.space_group_name_H-M   'P 1'
#
loop_
_entity.id
_entity.type
_entity.pdbx_description
1 polymer ?
#
loop_
_entity_poly.entity_id
_entity_poly.type
_entity_poly.pdbx_seq_one_letter_code
_entity_poly.pdbx_strand_id
1 'polypeptide(L)' 'MQNSQIKVSKDLQQFIDKFEPSKFKLMPGGIEIRGINDIHRNIAQAREIIARLKLRLTVSHNAEMLSYRGFEVNNL' A
#
# COMPACT_ATOMS: atom_id res chain seq x y z
N MET A 1 15.41 -10.21 20.83
CA MET A 1 14.18 -10.00 20.05
C MET A 1 14.60 -9.97 18.59
N GLN A 2 14.02 -10.81 17.72
CA GLN A 2 14.46 -10.92 16.32
C GLN A 2 14.10 -9.63 15.57
N ASN A 3 15.09 -8.78 15.30
CA ASN A 3 14.97 -7.65 14.38
C ASN A 3 14.83 -8.20 12.95
N SER A 4 13.62 -8.64 12.61
CA SER A 4 13.26 -8.92 11.22
C SER A 4 13.16 -7.57 10.52
N GLN A 5 14.25 -7.11 9.91
CA GLN A 5 14.21 -5.97 8.99
C GLN A 5 13.30 -6.37 7.83
N ILE A 6 12.07 -5.87 7.84
CA ILE A 6 11.12 -6.06 6.74
C ILE A 6 11.75 -5.39 5.51
N LYS A 7 12.22 -6.20 4.55
CA LYS A 7 12.86 -5.70 3.35
C LYS A 7 11.79 -5.23 2.38
N VAL A 8 11.74 -3.92 2.15
CA VAL A 8 10.86 -3.30 1.15
C VAL A 8 11.41 -3.61 -0.24
N SER A 9 10.55 -4.06 -1.16
CA SER A 9 10.94 -4.30 -2.55
C SER A 9 11.16 -2.96 -3.28
N LYS A 10 11.89 -2.98 -4.40
CA LYS A 10 12.12 -1.76 -5.20
C LYS A 10 10.80 -1.16 -5.68
N ASP A 11 9.88 -2.00 -6.16
CA ASP A 11 8.57 -1.59 -6.66
C ASP A 11 7.72 -0.99 -5.54
N LEU A 12 7.73 -1.60 -4.35
CA LEU A 12 7.01 -1.08 -3.18
C LEU A 12 7.59 0.25 -2.71
N GLN A 13 8.92 0.40 -2.72
CA GLN A 13 9.55 1.69 -2.41
C GLN A 13 9.17 2.76 -3.44
N GLN A 14 9.23 2.45 -4.72
CA GLN A 14 8.84 3.37 -5.79
C GLN A 14 7.36 3.76 -5.70
N PHE A 15 6.48 2.82 -5.28
CA PHE A 15 5.09 3.13 -5.00
C PHE A 15 4.96 4.12 -3.84
N ILE A 16 5.64 3.87 -2.71
CA ILE A 16 5.61 4.75 -1.52
C ILE A 16 6.07 6.16 -1.91
N ASP A 17 7.15 6.28 -2.67
CA ASP A 17 7.72 7.56 -3.10
C ASP A 17 6.79 8.34 -4.05
N LYS A 18 5.84 7.66 -4.72
CA LYS A 18 4.91 8.28 -5.68
C LYS A 18 3.50 8.49 -5.14
N PHE A 19 3.07 7.62 -4.24
CA PHE A 19 1.77 7.72 -3.60
C PHE A 19 1.82 8.60 -2.35
N GLU A 20 3.00 8.74 -1.73
CA GLU A 20 3.25 9.57 -0.54
C GLU A 20 2.21 9.38 0.58
N PRO A 21 1.99 8.13 1.06
CA PRO A 21 0.99 7.87 2.09
C PRO A 21 1.36 8.56 3.40
N SER A 22 0.44 9.34 3.96
CA SER A 22 0.66 10.06 5.23
C SER A 22 0.85 9.13 6.44
N LYS A 23 0.23 7.94 6.40
CA LYS A 23 0.35 6.92 7.44
C LYS A 23 0.22 5.53 6.84
N PHE A 24 1.23 4.69 7.07
CA PHE A 24 1.21 3.29 6.67
C PHE A 24 1.97 2.40 7.66
N LYS A 25 1.65 1.11 7.63
CA LYS A 25 2.35 0.05 8.36
C LYS A 25 3.09 -0.83 7.37
N LEU A 26 4.37 -1.12 7.64
CA LEU A 26 5.11 -2.14 6.90
C LEU A 26 4.63 -3.54 7.28
N MET A 27 4.41 -4.38 6.27
CA MET A 27 4.00 -5.77 6.40
C MET A 27 4.99 -6.67 5.65
N PRO A 28 5.16 -7.95 6.01
CA PRO A 28 6.09 -8.86 5.34
C PRO A 28 5.89 -8.95 3.81
N GLY A 29 4.66 -8.72 3.33
CA GLY A 29 4.31 -8.76 1.91
C GLY A 29 4.03 -7.41 1.25
N GLY A 30 4.11 -6.28 1.97
CA GLY A 30 3.56 -5.03 1.46
C GLY A 30 3.48 -3.90 2.47
N ILE A 31 2.55 -2.99 2.25
CA ILE A 31 2.15 -1.96 3.20
C ILE A 31 0.64 -1.93 3.40
N GLU A 32 0.23 -1.54 4.59
CA GLU A 32 -1.16 -1.23 4.90
C GLU A 32 -1.27 0.28 5.13
N ILE A 33 -2.04 0.95 4.29
CA ILE A 33 -2.30 2.39 4.36
C ILE A 33 -3.58 2.60 5.18
N ARG A 34 -3.58 3.56 6.12
CA ARG A 34 -4.65 3.71 7.12
C ARG A 34 -5.12 5.16 7.25
N GLY A 35 -6.37 5.34 7.66
CA GLY A 35 -6.92 6.67 7.98
C GLY A 35 -7.18 7.55 6.76
N ILE A 36 -7.50 6.94 5.61
CA ILE A 36 -7.73 7.63 4.34
C ILE A 36 -9.16 8.20 4.29
N ASN A 37 -9.32 9.52 4.16
CA ASN A 37 -10.67 10.11 4.08
C ASN A 37 -11.48 9.63 2.86
N ASP A 38 -10.93 9.77 1.66
CA ASP A 38 -11.58 9.35 0.41
C ASP A 38 -10.98 8.03 -0.09
N ILE A 39 -11.42 6.92 0.52
CA ILE A 39 -10.82 5.60 0.32
C ILE A 39 -10.93 5.11 -1.11
N HIS A 40 -12.08 5.32 -1.77
CA HIS A 40 -12.28 4.87 -3.14
C HIS A 40 -11.38 5.61 -4.11
N ARG A 41 -11.23 6.93 -3.95
CA ARG A 41 -10.30 7.73 -4.77
C ARG A 41 -8.86 7.31 -4.56
N ASN A 42 -8.45 7.05 -3.32
CA ASN A 42 -7.07 6.63 -3.01
C ASN A 42 -6.76 5.22 -3.54
N ILE A 43 -7.72 4.29 -3.47
CA ILE A 43 -7.59 2.97 -4.09
C ILE A 43 -7.45 3.11 -5.61
N ALA A 44 -8.25 3.96 -6.25
CA ALA A 44 -8.16 4.20 -7.68
C ALA A 44 -6.80 4.80 -8.07
N GLN A 45 -6.33 5.82 -7.34
CA GLN A 45 -5.01 6.43 -7.52
C GLN A 45 -3.88 5.41 -7.33
N ALA A 46 -3.96 4.55 -6.31
CA ALA A 46 -2.96 3.51 -6.09
C ALA A 46 -2.88 2.54 -7.28
N ARG A 47 -4.04 2.09 -7.79
CA ARG A 47 -4.12 1.23 -8.99
C ARG A 47 -3.54 1.93 -10.22
N GLU A 48 -3.84 3.21 -10.40
CA GLU A 48 -3.32 4.01 -11.52
C GLU A 48 -1.79 4.14 -11.46
N ILE A 49 -1.22 4.45 -10.29
CA ILE A 49 0.24 4.54 -10.12
C ILE A 49 0.92 3.21 -10.45
N ILE A 50 0.38 2.10 -9.93
CA ILE A 50 0.91 0.75 -10.19
C ILE A 50 0.88 0.44 -11.69
N ALA A 51 -0.23 0.71 -12.37
CA ALA A 51 -0.38 0.47 -13.80
C ALA A 51 0.55 1.37 -14.64
N ARG A 52 0.60 2.67 -14.35
CA ARG A 52 1.41 3.65 -15.08
C ARG A 52 2.90 3.36 -14.97
N LEU A 53 3.36 2.95 -13.79
CA LEU A 53 4.77 2.66 -13.51
C LEU A 53 5.13 1.19 -13.76
N LYS A 54 4.16 0.34 -14.14
CA LYS A 54 4.32 -1.10 -14.37
C LYS A 54 4.92 -1.83 -13.16
N LEU A 55 4.48 -1.46 -11.96
CA LEU A 55 4.97 -2.06 -10.70
C LEU A 55 4.36 -3.44 -10.50
N ARG A 56 5.14 -4.38 -9.95
CA ARG A 56 4.68 -5.72 -9.57
C ARG A 56 4.00 -5.71 -8.20
N LEU A 57 2.94 -4.90 -8.09
CA LEU A 57 2.15 -4.73 -6.88
C LEU A 57 0.66 -4.95 -7.15
N THR A 58 -0.09 -5.26 -6.11
CA THR A 58 -1.54 -5.36 -6.15
C THR A 58 -2.18 -4.59 -5.01
N VAL A 59 -3.40 -4.09 -5.24
CA VAL A 59 -4.21 -3.41 -4.22
C VAL A 59 -5.29 -4.36 -3.72
N SER A 60 -5.30 -4.60 -2.41
CA SER A 60 -6.32 -5.39 -1.70
C SER A 60 -7.02 -4.55 -0.63
N HIS A 61 -8.29 -4.85 -0.38
CA HIS A 61 -9.06 -4.31 0.73
C HIS A 61 -10.17 -5.30 1.09
N ASN A 62 -10.62 -5.27 2.34
CA ASN A 62 -11.76 -6.04 2.81
C ASN A 62 -12.67 -5.16 3.68
N ALA A 63 -13.84 -5.67 4.10
CA ALA A 63 -14.82 -4.91 4.87
C ALA A 63 -14.26 -4.35 6.20
N GLU A 64 -13.38 -5.11 6.86
CA GLU A 64 -12.71 -4.67 8.09
C GLU A 64 -11.83 -3.45 7.81
N MET A 65 -10.99 -3.51 6.76
CA MET A 65 -10.12 -2.41 6.35
C MET A 65 -10.90 -1.14 6.01
N LEU A 66 -12.02 -1.28 5.29
CA LEU A 66 -12.87 -0.15 4.96
C LEU A 66 -13.44 0.54 6.21
N SER A 67 -13.74 -0.22 7.28
CA SER A 67 -14.28 0.33 8.54
C SER A 67 -13.33 1.33 9.21
N TYR A 68 -12.02 1.09 9.12
CA TYR A 68 -10.97 1.99 9.61
C TYR A 68 -10.28 2.80 8.52
N ARG A 69 -10.91 2.89 7.34
CA ARG A 69 -10.41 3.67 6.21
C ARG A 69 -9.00 3.25 5.75
N GLY A 70 -8.78 1.95 5.62
CA GLY A 70 -7.52 1.37 5.17
C GLY A 70 -7.63 0.48 3.94
N PHE A 71 -6.48 0.26 3.31
CA PHE A 71 -6.28 -0.70 2.22
C PHE A 71 -4.81 -1.12 2.17
N GLU A 72 -4.51 -2.19 1.46
CA GLU A 72 -3.15 -2.72 1.34
C GLU A 72 -2.61 -2.58 -0.09
N VAL A 73 -1.29 -2.46 -0.15
CA VAL A 73 -0.51 -2.59 -1.38
C VAL A 73 0.55 -3.66 -1.15
N ASN A 74 0.39 -4.78 -1.85
CA ASN A 74 1.15 -6.00 -1.65
C ASN A 74 2.00 -6.33 -2.87
N ASN A 75 3.14 -6.97 -2.65
CA ASN A 75 3.97 -7.55 -3.71
C ASN A 75 3.22 -8.70 -4.40
N LEU A 76 3.39 -8.80 -5.72
CA LEU A 76 2.92 -9.93 -6.54
C LEU A 76 3.89 -11.11 -6.52
#